data_AF-A0A3N5M9Y0-F1
#
_entry.id   AF-A0A3N5M9Y0-F1
#
_cell.length_a   1.000
_cell.length_b   1.000
_cell.length_c   1.000
_cell.angle_alpha   90.00
_cell.angle_beta   90.00
_cell.angle_gamma   90.00
#
_symmetry.space_group_name_H-M   'P 1'
#
loop_
_entity.id
_entity.type
_entity.pdbx_description
1 polymer ?
#
loop_
_entity_poly.entity_id
_entity_poly.type
_entity_poly.pdbx_seq_one_letter_code
_entity_poly.pdbx_strand_id
1 'polypeptide(L)'
;MSDQVVPSKTSAQPKIGQDQWVSQALAFSLGRISRNMIQLSDFPEYTRGDHWVFAEDGGWVGGHWVGLLWLAYAYTRDREFERQARKWAARLSARQKDTTTHDLGFLFELSHVL
;
A
#
# COMPACT_ATOMS: atom_id res chain seq x y z
N MET A 1 45.60 22.64 -18.66
CA MET A 1 44.89 22.01 -19.80
C MET A 1 45.19 20.52 -19.67
N SER A 2 44.28 19.64 -19.27
CA SER A 2 42.82 19.68 -19.33
C SER A 2 42.24 18.74 -18.26
N ASP A 3 41.31 19.25 -17.45
CA ASP A 3 40.43 18.40 -16.64
C ASP A 3 39.40 17.75 -17.56
N GLN A 4 39.37 16.42 -17.61
CA GLN A 4 38.33 15.67 -18.29
C GLN A 4 37.09 15.65 -17.39
N VAL A 5 36.09 16.45 -17.77
CA VAL A 5 34.74 16.39 -17.20
C VAL A 5 34.10 15.07 -17.65
N VAL A 6 33.90 14.16 -16.70
CA VAL A 6 33.10 12.95 -16.89
C VAL A 6 31.64 13.37 -17.07
N PRO A 7 30.94 12.98 -18.16
CA PRO A 7 29.55 13.36 -18.34
C PRO A 7 28.67 12.63 -17.31
N SER A 8 28.08 13.41 -16.42
CA SER A 8 26.96 13.01 -15.56
C SER A 8 25.83 12.46 -16.43
N LYS A 9 25.62 11.14 -16.40
CA LYS A 9 24.37 10.54 -16.87
C LYS A 9 23.27 10.97 -15.90
N THR A 10 22.61 12.08 -16.21
CA THR A 10 21.34 12.43 -15.57
C THR A 10 20.33 11.35 -15.99
N SER A 11 20.18 10.31 -15.18
CA SER A 11 19.08 9.37 -15.33
C SER A 11 17.79 10.14 -15.02
N ALA A 12 17.03 10.48 -16.06
CA ALA A 12 15.70 11.02 -15.89
C ALA A 12 14.90 10.05 -15.01
N GLN A 13 14.39 10.54 -13.88
CA GLN A 13 13.50 9.75 -13.03
C GLN A 13 12.32 9.25 -13.87
N PRO A 14 11.95 7.96 -13.77
CA PRO A 14 10.82 7.43 -14.52
C PRO A 14 9.55 8.20 -14.14
N LYS A 15 8.94 8.86 -15.13
CA LYS A 15 7.64 9.50 -14.97
C LYS A 15 6.57 8.41 -14.91
N ILE A 16 6.25 7.96 -13.69
CA ILE A 16 5.19 6.97 -13.45
C ILE A 16 3.90 7.46 -14.14
N GLY A 17 3.31 6.64 -15.01
CA GLY A 17 2.03 6.93 -15.68
C GLY A 17 2.12 7.52 -17.09
N GLN A 18 3.28 7.50 -17.76
CA GLN A 18 3.32 7.85 -19.19
C GLN A 18 2.90 6.70 -20.12
N ASP A 19 3.08 5.46 -19.69
CA ASP A 19 2.60 4.29 -20.42
C ASP A 19 1.11 4.08 -20.18
N GLN A 20 0.35 3.91 -21.27
CA GLN A 20 -1.10 3.77 -21.21
C GLN A 20 -1.55 2.61 -20.30
N TRP A 21 -0.85 1.47 -20.35
CA TRP A 21 -1.17 0.31 -19.54
C TRP A 21 -0.95 0.56 -18.03
N VAL A 22 0.08 1.33 -17.66
CA VAL A 22 0.37 1.70 -16.27
C VAL A 22 -0.76 2.57 -15.73
N SER A 23 -1.15 3.59 -16.49
CA SER A 23 -2.21 4.52 -16.07
C SER A 23 -3.57 3.84 -15.96
N GLN A 24 -3.89 2.91 -16.85
CA GLN A 24 -5.12 2.12 -16.77
C GLN A 24 -5.14 1.17 -15.56
N ALA A 25 -4.04 0.45 -15.32
CA ALA A 25 -3.92 -0.45 -14.17
C ALA A 25 -4.00 0.32 -12.85
N LEU A 26 -3.39 1.51 -12.78
CA LEU A 26 -3.43 2.37 -11.60
C LEU A 26 -4.85 2.91 -11.36
N ALA A 27 -5.52 3.42 -12.40
CA ALA A 27 -6.90 3.90 -12.28
C ALA A 27 -7.85 2.78 -11.82
N PHE A 28 -7.71 1.57 -12.39
CA PHE A 28 -8.47 0.40 -11.96
C PHE A 28 -8.21 0.06 -10.49
N SER A 29 -6.93 0.03 -10.08
CA SER A 29 -6.51 -0.28 -8.71
C SER A 29 -7.08 0.73 -7.71
N LEU A 30 -6.97 2.03 -7.99
CA LEU A 30 -7.55 3.09 -7.16
C LEU A 30 -9.07 2.91 -7.03
N GLY A 31 -9.77 2.62 -8.13
CA GLY A 31 -11.21 2.34 -8.10
C GLY A 31 -11.57 1.09 -7.30
N ARG A 32 -10.71 0.06 -7.24
CA ARG A 32 -10.91 -1.09 -6.35
C ARG A 32 -10.66 -0.73 -4.89
N ILE A 33 -9.59 0.02 -4.59
CA ILE A 33 -9.29 0.49 -3.24
C ILE A 33 -10.45 1.33 -2.71
N SER A 34 -10.94 2.32 -3.46
CA SER A 34 -12.07 3.16 -3.03
C SER A 34 -13.34 2.37 -2.72
N ARG A 35 -13.68 1.35 -3.53
CA ARG A 35 -14.81 0.46 -3.25
C ARG A 35 -14.57 -0.37 -1.99
N ASN A 36 -13.37 -0.91 -1.83
CA ASN A 36 -13.00 -1.72 -0.68
C ASN A 36 -12.99 -0.91 0.64
N MET A 37 -12.68 0.39 0.62
CA MET A 37 -12.83 1.25 1.80
C MET A 37 -14.27 1.26 2.36
N ILE A 38 -15.27 0.99 1.51
CA ILE A 38 -16.70 0.95 1.86
C ILE A 38 -17.14 -0.47 2.18
N GLN A 39 -16.66 -1.46 1.41
CA GLN A 39 -17.14 -2.85 1.46
C GLN A 39 -16.46 -3.73 2.50
N LEU A 40 -15.19 -3.48 2.83
CA LEU A 40 -14.44 -4.34 3.73
C LEU A 40 -14.83 -4.09 5.18
N SER A 41 -15.30 -5.14 5.86
CA SER A 41 -15.49 -5.15 7.30
C SER A 41 -14.21 -5.46 8.06
N ASP A 42 -13.27 -6.20 7.44
CA ASP A 42 -12.01 -6.61 8.05
C ASP A 42 -10.88 -6.76 7.01
N PHE A 43 -9.67 -7.17 7.43
CA PHE A 43 -8.48 -7.22 6.59
C PHE A 43 -8.61 -8.30 5.51
N PRO A 44 -8.59 -7.94 4.21
CA PRO A 44 -8.80 -8.90 3.13
C PRO A 44 -7.59 -9.81 2.97
N GLU A 45 -7.80 -11.12 2.97
CA GLU A 45 -6.74 -12.10 2.70
C GLU A 45 -6.87 -12.67 1.29
N TYR A 46 -8.05 -13.19 0.96
CA TYR A 46 -8.35 -13.74 -0.37
C TYR A 46 -9.84 -13.66 -0.67
N THR A 47 -10.25 -14.13 -1.85
CA THR A 47 -11.67 -14.24 -2.22
C THR A 47 -12.04 -15.71 -2.42
N ARG A 48 -13.28 -16.06 -2.04
CA ARG A 48 -13.89 -17.35 -2.35
C ARG A 48 -15.18 -17.09 -3.10
N GLY A 49 -15.17 -17.37 -4.40
CA GLY A 49 -16.21 -16.88 -5.31
C GLY A 49 -16.11 -15.36 -5.45
N ASP A 50 -17.19 -14.66 -5.16
CA ASP A 50 -17.33 -13.20 -5.21
C ASP A 50 -17.24 -12.52 -3.84
N HIS A 51 -16.93 -13.27 -2.77
CA HIS A 51 -16.90 -12.78 -1.40
C HIS A 51 -15.47 -12.73 -0.84
N TRP A 52 -15.20 -11.72 -0.02
CA TRP A 52 -13.95 -11.60 0.74
C TRP A 52 -13.90 -12.62 1.88
N VAL A 53 -12.75 -13.25 2.04
CA VAL A 53 -12.36 -13.94 3.26
C VAL A 53 -11.33 -13.06 3.96
N PHE A 54 -11.54 -12.85 5.26
CA PHE A 54 -10.78 -11.92 6.06
C PHE A 54 -9.81 -12.63 7.00
N ALA A 55 -8.68 -11.98 7.26
CA ALA A 55 -7.71 -12.42 8.26
C ALA A 55 -8.04 -11.80 9.63
N GLU A 56 -8.29 -12.67 10.62
CA GLU A 56 -8.48 -12.27 12.01
C GLU A 56 -7.22 -11.55 12.53
N ASP A 57 -7.42 -10.42 13.23
CA ASP A 57 -6.34 -9.55 13.72
C ASP A 57 -5.28 -9.19 12.66
N GLY A 58 -5.70 -9.13 11.40
CA GLY A 58 -4.85 -8.85 10.24
C GLY A 58 -4.00 -10.02 9.75
N GLY A 59 -3.92 -11.15 10.46
CA GLY A 59 -3.07 -12.28 10.08
C GLY A 59 -1.64 -11.83 9.76
N TRP A 60 -1.10 -12.29 8.63
CA TRP A 60 0.15 -11.80 8.04
C TRP A 60 -0.08 -10.72 6.94
N VAL A 61 -1.32 -10.63 6.43
CA VAL A 61 -1.67 -9.79 5.27
C VAL A 61 -2.09 -8.36 5.63
N GLY A 62 -2.40 -8.08 6.89
CA GLY A 62 -3.12 -6.88 7.31
C GLY A 62 -2.41 -5.59 6.93
N GLY A 63 -1.07 -5.58 6.98
CA GLY A 63 -0.27 -4.43 6.56
C GLY A 63 -0.37 -4.13 5.07
N HIS A 64 -0.60 -5.12 4.20
CA HIS A 64 -0.74 -4.91 2.77
C HIS A 64 -1.96 -4.03 2.42
N TRP A 65 -3.09 -4.24 3.10
CA TRP A 65 -4.27 -3.39 2.89
C TRP A 65 -4.01 -1.94 3.32
N VAL A 66 -3.36 -1.73 4.46
CA VAL A 66 -2.97 -0.39 4.92
C VAL A 66 -1.99 0.26 3.95
N GLY A 67 -0.99 -0.50 3.47
CA GLY A 67 -0.02 -0.04 2.49
C GLY A 67 -0.67 0.42 1.19
N LEU A 68 -1.69 -0.29 0.69
CA LEU A 68 -2.47 0.16 -0.48
C LEU A 68 -3.15 1.51 -0.23
N LEU A 69 -3.67 1.77 0.97
CA LEU A 69 -4.26 3.06 1.33
C LEU A 69 -3.21 4.17 1.39
N TRP A 70 -2.03 3.90 1.97
CA TRP A 70 -0.93 4.87 1.98
C TRP A 70 -0.40 5.19 0.58
N LEU A 71 -0.24 4.19 -0.27
CA LEU A 71 0.16 4.37 -1.66
C LEU A 71 -0.89 5.14 -2.47
N ALA A 72 -2.17 4.85 -2.26
CA ALA A 72 -3.26 5.61 -2.86
C ALA A 72 -3.23 7.08 -2.42
N TYR A 73 -2.99 7.36 -1.14
CA TYR A 73 -2.78 8.73 -0.64
C TYR A 73 -1.54 9.38 -1.25
N ALA A 74 -0.40 8.69 -1.32
CA ALA A 74 0.83 9.23 -1.87
C ALA A 74 0.65 9.67 -3.34
N TYR A 75 -0.10 8.89 -4.11
CA TYR A 75 -0.40 9.18 -5.52
C TYR A 75 -1.45 10.29 -5.69
N THR A 76 -2.59 10.20 -4.99
CA THR A 76 -3.75 11.08 -5.22
C THR A 76 -3.76 12.35 -4.36
N ARG A 77 -3.07 12.32 -3.21
CA ARG A 77 -3.15 13.30 -2.12
C ARG A 77 -4.55 13.48 -1.52
N ASP A 78 -5.48 12.57 -1.76
CA ASP A 78 -6.79 12.58 -1.14
C ASP A 78 -6.71 12.14 0.34
N ARG A 79 -7.13 13.04 1.24
CA ARG A 79 -7.08 12.85 2.69
C ARG A 79 -7.99 11.73 3.18
N GLU A 80 -8.99 11.29 2.42
CA GLU A 80 -9.78 10.13 2.81
C GLU A 80 -8.94 8.84 2.85
N PHE A 81 -8.04 8.64 1.89
CA PHE A 81 -7.13 7.48 1.91
C PHE A 81 -6.23 7.51 3.15
N GLU A 82 -5.68 8.68 3.50
CA GLU A 82 -4.89 8.83 4.72
C GLU A 82 -5.72 8.54 5.99
N ARG A 83 -6.95 9.08 6.09
CA ARG A 83 -7.83 8.81 7.23
C ARG A 83 -8.09 7.32 7.39
N GLN A 84 -8.39 6.63 6.29
CA GLN A 84 -8.60 5.19 6.30
C GLN A 84 -7.31 4.45 6.65
N ALA A 85 -6.17 4.81 6.06
CA ALA A 85 -4.89 4.18 6.37
C ALA A 85 -4.59 4.23 7.88
N ARG A 86 -4.76 5.39 8.51
CA ARG A 86 -4.59 5.56 9.97
C ARG A 86 -5.58 4.73 10.78
N LYS A 87 -6.86 4.71 10.37
CA LYS A 87 -7.91 3.91 11.02
C LYS A 87 -7.58 2.41 11.00
N TRP A 88 -7.14 1.91 9.86
CA TRP A 88 -6.79 0.49 9.70
C TRP A 88 -5.46 0.14 10.37
N ALA A 89 -4.45 1.01 10.28
CA ALA A 89 -3.16 0.84 10.97
C ALA A 89 -3.34 0.67 12.48
N ALA A 90 -4.20 1.48 13.10
CA ALA A 90 -4.46 1.43 14.54
C ALA A 90 -4.98 0.06 15.01
N ARG A 91 -5.68 -0.69 14.15
CA ARG A 91 -6.15 -2.05 14.46
C ARG A 91 -4.99 -3.06 14.55
N LEU A 92 -3.90 -2.83 13.83
CA LEU A 92 -2.71 -3.69 13.85
C LEU A 92 -1.78 -3.40 15.04
N SER A 93 -1.91 -2.26 15.71
CA SER A 93 -1.00 -1.87 16.79
C SER A 93 -1.01 -2.84 17.99
N ALA A 94 -2.08 -3.62 18.17
CA ALA A 94 -2.15 -4.67 19.18
C ALA A 94 -1.07 -5.77 18.97
N ARG A 95 -0.64 -5.99 17.72
CA ARG A 95 0.36 -7.00 17.34
C ARG A 95 1.80 -6.53 17.55
N GLN A 96 2.05 -5.30 18.01
CA GLN A 96 3.41 -4.72 18.09
C GLN A 96 4.37 -5.46 19.03
N LYS A 97 3.84 -6.28 19.94
CA LYS A 97 4.60 -7.10 20.89
C LYS A 97 4.46 -8.60 20.65
N ASP A 98 3.80 -9.00 19.56
CA ASP A 98 3.70 -10.40 19.20
C ASP A 98 5.11 -10.93 18.88
N THR A 99 5.49 -12.04 19.51
CA THR A 99 6.80 -12.70 19.30
C THR A 99 6.66 -14.09 18.71
N THR A 100 5.45 -14.45 18.27
CA THR A 100 5.11 -15.81 17.83
C THR A 100 5.19 -16.01 16.32
N THR A 101 5.38 -14.93 15.54
CA THR A 101 5.50 -14.96 14.08
C THR A 101 6.64 -14.08 13.56
N HIS A 102 7.18 -14.44 12.39
CA HIS A 102 8.14 -13.63 11.63
C HIS A 102 7.45 -12.60 10.71
N ASP A 103 6.13 -12.63 10.59
CA ASP A 103 5.36 -11.81 9.65
C ASP A 103 5.16 -10.36 10.11
N LEU A 104 5.73 -9.96 11.25
CA LEU A 104 5.60 -8.61 11.78
C LEU A 104 6.10 -7.54 10.81
N GLY A 105 7.08 -7.86 9.96
CA GLY A 105 7.53 -6.99 8.88
C GLY A 105 6.39 -6.65 7.92
N PHE A 106 5.67 -7.66 7.44
CA PHE A 106 4.52 -7.46 6.54
C PHE A 106 3.40 -6.65 7.18
N LEU A 107 3.24 -6.73 8.51
CA LEU A 107 2.31 -5.89 9.23
C LEU A 107 2.80 -4.46 9.35
N PHE A 108 3.95 -4.22 9.97
CA PHE A 108 4.36 -2.89 10.43
C PHE A 108 5.10 -2.05 9.40
N GLU A 109 5.90 -2.67 8.51
CA GLU A 109 6.60 -1.94 7.45
C GLU A 109 5.59 -1.21 6.56
N LEU A 110 4.58 -1.93 6.09
CA LEU A 110 3.58 -1.40 5.15
C LEU A 110 2.52 -0.51 5.80
N SER A 111 2.29 -0.60 7.12
CA SER A 111 1.21 0.12 7.80
C SER A 111 1.64 1.31 8.64
N HIS A 112 2.83 1.26 9.26
CA HIS A 112 3.31 2.26 10.22
C HIS A 112 4.61 2.96 9.79
N VAL A 113 5.39 2.37 8.88
CA VAL A 113 6.68 2.94 8.42
C VAL A 113 6.57 3.59 7.04
N LEU A 114 5.91 2.90 6.10
CA LEU A 114 5.63 3.39 4.73
C LEU A 114 4.75 4.65 4.73
#